data_AF-A0A396GZT0-F1
#
_entry.id   AF-A0A396GZT0-F1
#
_cell.length_a   1.000
_cell.length_b   1.000
_cell.length_c   1.000
_cell.angle_alpha   90.00
_cell.angle_beta   90.00
_cell.angle_gamma   90.00
#
_symmetry.space_group_name_H-M   'P 1'
#
loop_
_entity.id
_entity.type
_entity.pdbx_description
1 polymer ?
#
loop_
_entity_poly.entity_id
_entity_poly.type
_entity_poly.pdbx_seq_one_letter_code
_entity_poly.pdbx_strand_id
1 'polypeptide(L)'
;MPKIGNGSSKGGRQISVKVVRRKSTGEILFAEARDDFINFIFSFLTFPLGGVLHMLQGFSSLNCIDNLYKSVTELSPETYLISNHLKEKLINPPIAAQFGLDNQIIPIGVASPPFYDCHSYILKGQYTRALTAMHMRNLSYPDERYVLLNLVDPKLSASNTIKSWRIRKRTISIHGDS
;
A
#
# COMPACT_ATOMS: atom_id res chain seq x y z
N MET A 1 16.22 -36.51 26.20
CA MET A 1 15.62 -35.19 26.50
C MET A 1 16.04 -34.20 25.42
N PRO A 2 15.13 -33.67 24.59
CA PRO A 2 15.45 -32.55 23.71
C PRO A 2 15.04 -31.23 24.36
N LYS A 3 15.92 -30.24 24.19
CA LYS A 3 15.84 -28.89 24.76
C LYS A 3 14.69 -28.10 24.13
N ILE A 4 13.88 -27.48 24.98
CA ILE A 4 12.88 -26.48 24.62
C ILE A 4 13.62 -25.25 24.10
N GLY A 5 13.57 -25.03 22.78
CA GLY A 5 13.92 -23.76 22.17
C GLY A 5 12.87 -22.73 22.54
N ASN A 6 13.28 -21.68 23.24
CA ASN A 6 12.44 -20.57 23.67
C ASN A 6 11.93 -19.82 22.41
N GLY A 7 10.77 -20.22 21.91
CA GLY A 7 10.06 -19.49 20.87
C GLY A 7 9.63 -18.15 21.45
N SER A 8 10.29 -17.08 21.02
CA SER A 8 9.84 -15.71 21.18
C SER A 8 8.37 -15.64 20.75
N SER A 9 7.47 -15.64 21.74
CA SER A 9 6.05 -15.35 21.55
C SER A 9 5.97 -14.05 20.75
N LYS A 10 5.48 -14.13 19.50
CA LYS A 10 5.14 -12.94 18.73
C LYS A 10 3.99 -12.25 19.46
N GLY A 11 4.35 -11.37 20.40
CA GLY A 11 3.39 -10.55 21.12
C GLY A 11 2.54 -9.80 20.10
N GLY A 12 1.23 -10.07 20.11
CA GLY A 12 0.28 -9.37 19.25
C GLY A 12 0.41 -7.86 19.47
N ARG A 13 0.42 -7.08 18.38
CA ARG A 13 0.43 -5.61 18.48
C ARG A 13 -0.84 -5.15 19.18
N GLN A 14 -0.69 -4.45 20.29
CA GLN A 14 -1.79 -3.82 21.01
C GLN A 14 -1.86 -2.35 20.60
N ILE A 15 -2.90 -1.99 19.84
CA ILE A 15 -3.24 -0.60 19.56
C ILE A 15 -4.17 -0.11 20.68
N SER A 16 -3.85 1.02 21.30
CA SER A 16 -4.63 1.58 22.40
C SER A 16 -5.32 2.87 21.98
N VAL A 17 -6.61 2.97 22.26
CA VAL A 17 -7.43 4.16 22.02
C VAL A 17 -8.17 4.50 23.29
N LYS A 18 -8.01 5.74 23.76
CA LYS A 18 -8.73 6.24 24.93
C LYS A 18 -10.01 6.91 24.48
N VAL A 19 -11.14 6.31 24.84
CA VAL A 19 -12.47 6.84 24.52
C VAL A 19 -13.05 7.51 25.76
N VAL A 20 -13.48 8.76 25.63
CA VAL A 20 -14.19 9.50 26.68
C VAL A 20 -15.66 9.55 26.31
N ARG A 21 -16.52 9.03 27.20
CA ARG A 21 -17.97 9.01 27.01
C ARG A 21 -18.71 9.78 28.11
N ARG A 22 -19.85 10.35 27.77
CA ARG A 22 -20.79 10.95 28.71
C ARG A 22 -21.45 9.85 29.53
N LYS A 23 -21.38 9.93 30.86
CA LYS A 23 -21.86 8.85 31.74
C LYS A 23 -23.38 8.66 31.69
N SER A 24 -24.14 9.74 31.58
CA SER A 24 -25.60 9.73 31.63
C SER A 24 -26.23 9.18 30.35
N THR A 25 -25.71 9.55 29.18
CA THR A 25 -26.27 9.17 27.87
C THR A 25 -25.50 8.04 27.18
N GLY A 26 -24.27 7.75 27.63
CA GLY A 26 -23.37 6.80 26.96
C GLY A 26 -22.67 7.35 25.71
N GLU A 27 -22.97 8.58 25.30
CA GLU A 27 -22.43 9.18 24.08
C GLU A 27 -20.91 9.34 24.12
N ILE A 28 -20.22 9.02 23.03
CA ILE A 28 -18.77 9.24 22.88
C ILE A 28 -18.53 10.73 22.61
N LEU A 29 -17.77 11.39 23.49
CA LEU A 29 -17.45 12.81 23.37
C LEU A 29 -16.18 13.04 22.54
N PHE A 30 -15.18 12.17 22.71
CA PHE A 30 -13.96 12.16 21.91
C PHE A 30 -13.17 10.86 22.10
N ALA A 31 -12.33 10.54 21.12
CA ALA A 31 -11.32 9.50 21.20
C ALA A 31 -9.93 10.11 21.02
N GLU A 32 -9.00 9.72 21.87
CA GLU A 32 -7.59 10.08 21.81
C GLU A 32 -6.79 8.82 21.45
N ALA A 33 -5.96 8.91 20.42
CA ALA A 33 -5.18 7.80 19.91
C ALA A 33 -3.79 8.27 19.51
N ARG A 34 -2.84 7.33 19.52
CA ARG A 34 -1.47 7.56 19.10
C ARG A 34 -1.33 7.35 17.58
N ASP A 35 -0.14 7.63 17.09
CA ASP A 35 0.25 7.53 15.68
C ASP A 35 0.08 6.12 15.10
N ASP A 36 0.25 5.08 15.91
CA ASP A 36 0.00 3.68 15.55
C ASP A 36 -1.46 3.42 15.10
N PHE A 37 -2.44 3.96 15.82
CA PHE A 37 -3.86 3.88 15.44
C PHE A 37 -4.14 4.67 14.16
N ILE A 38 -3.53 5.84 14.02
CA ILE A 38 -3.71 6.68 12.82
C ILE A 38 -3.12 5.98 11.60
N ASN A 39 -1.91 5.44 11.70
CA ASN A 39 -1.28 4.63 10.65
C ASN A 39 -2.13 3.39 10.32
N PHE A 40 -2.76 2.77 11.31
CA PHE A 40 -3.70 1.68 11.07
C PHE A 40 -4.92 2.12 10.24
N ILE A 41 -5.56 3.24 10.57
CA ILE A 41 -6.69 3.74 9.77
C ILE A 41 -6.26 4.09 8.35
N PHE A 42 -5.12 4.78 8.20
CA PHE A 42 -4.61 5.14 6.88
C PHE A 42 -4.17 3.92 6.06
N SER A 43 -3.78 2.82 6.71
CA SER A 43 -3.46 1.57 6.01
C SER A 43 -4.61 1.08 5.14
N PHE A 44 -5.86 1.27 5.58
CA PHE A 44 -7.04 0.89 4.81
C PHE A 44 -7.13 1.63 3.47
N LEU A 45 -6.69 2.89 3.43
CA LEU A 45 -6.69 3.69 2.20
C LEU A 45 -5.58 3.28 1.23
N THR A 46 -4.58 2.55 1.72
CA THR A 46 -3.44 2.10 0.92
C THR A 46 -3.61 0.70 0.35
N PHE A 47 -4.60 -0.07 0.84
CA PHE A 47 -4.85 -1.40 0.31
C PHE A 47 -5.43 -1.30 -1.10
N PRO A 48 -4.85 -2.03 -2.06
CA PRO A 48 -5.39 -2.06 -3.39
C PRO A 48 -6.71 -2.85 -3.38
N LEU A 49 -7.77 -2.26 -3.94
CA LEU A 49 -9.11 -2.85 -3.92
C LEU A 49 -9.11 -4.28 -4.48
N GLY A 50 -8.40 -4.52 -5.59
CA GLY A 50 -8.26 -5.87 -6.16
C GLY A 50 -7.65 -6.88 -5.20
N GLY A 51 -6.63 -6.50 -4.42
CA GLY A 51 -5.97 -7.39 -3.46
C GLY A 51 -6.87 -7.72 -2.27
N VAL A 52 -7.67 -6.75 -1.81
CA VAL A 52 -8.69 -6.98 -0.78
C VAL A 52 -9.76 -7.95 -1.29
N LEU A 53 -10.28 -7.72 -2.50
CA LEU A 53 -11.28 -8.60 -3.11
C LEU A 53 -10.73 -9.99 -3.37
N HIS A 54 -9.47 -10.11 -3.78
CA HIS A 54 -8.81 -11.40 -3.96
C HIS A 54 -8.79 -12.20 -2.66
N MET A 55 -8.45 -11.55 -1.54
CA MET A 55 -8.50 -12.15 -0.21
C MET A 55 -9.94 -12.55 0.19
N LEU A 56 -10.93 -11.73 -0.19
CA LEU A 56 -12.36 -12.01 0.02
C LEU A 56 -12.96 -12.96 -1.03
N GLN A 57 -12.15 -13.54 -1.91
CA GLN A 57 -12.59 -14.41 -3.01
C GLN A 57 -13.65 -13.78 -3.92
N GLY A 58 -13.63 -12.45 -4.07
CA GLY A 58 -14.55 -11.69 -4.90
C GLY A 58 -15.89 -11.35 -4.23
N PHE A 59 -16.03 -11.54 -2.91
CA PHE A 59 -17.26 -11.26 -2.16
C PHE A 59 -17.08 -10.07 -1.20
N SER A 60 -17.36 -8.86 -1.69
CA SER A 60 -17.24 -7.61 -0.92
C SER A 60 -18.56 -7.12 -0.31
N SER A 61 -19.68 -7.82 -0.55
CA SER A 61 -21.05 -7.37 -0.25
C SER A 61 -21.50 -6.16 -1.08
N LEU A 62 -20.66 -5.67 -2.00
CA LEU A 62 -20.94 -4.57 -2.91
C LEU A 62 -20.93 -5.14 -4.34
N ASN A 63 -22.13 -5.39 -4.87
CA ASN A 63 -22.29 -6.12 -6.13
C ASN A 63 -21.56 -5.46 -7.32
N CYS A 64 -21.45 -4.13 -7.36
CA CYS A 64 -20.71 -3.43 -8.41
C CYS A 64 -19.20 -3.72 -8.37
N ILE A 65 -18.64 -3.86 -7.17
CA ILE A 65 -17.23 -4.14 -6.94
C ILE A 65 -16.95 -5.62 -7.23
N ASP A 66 -17.84 -6.52 -6.80
CA ASP A 66 -17.77 -7.95 -7.09
C ASP A 66 -17.84 -8.22 -8.60
N ASN A 67 -18.74 -7.53 -9.31
CA ASN A 67 -18.84 -7.59 -10.76
C ASN A 67 -17.57 -7.09 -11.47
N LEU A 68 -16.96 -6.01 -10.96
CA LEU A 68 -15.71 -5.51 -11.52
C LEU A 68 -14.58 -6.53 -11.37
N TYR A 69 -14.44 -7.12 -10.18
CA TYR A 69 -13.45 -8.18 -9.93
C TYR A 69 -13.69 -9.40 -10.83
N LYS A 70 -14.94 -9.87 -10.89
CA LYS A 70 -15.34 -10.97 -11.77
C LYS A 70 -14.98 -10.70 -13.23
N SER A 71 -15.27 -9.50 -13.72
CA SER A 71 -14.93 -9.08 -15.08
C SER A 71 -13.44 -9.18 -15.37
N VAL A 72 -12.57 -8.79 -14.42
CA VAL A 72 -11.11 -8.94 -14.56
C VAL A 72 -10.69 -10.41 -14.50
N THR A 73 -11.30 -11.22 -13.62
CA THR A 73 -10.98 -12.66 -13.53
C THR A 73 -11.39 -13.44 -14.78
N GLU A 74 -12.50 -13.08 -15.43
CA GLU A 74 -13.01 -13.71 -16.66
C GLU A 74 -12.39 -13.12 -17.93
N LEU A 75 -11.65 -12.01 -17.82
CA LEU A 75 -11.01 -11.35 -18.96
C LEU A 75 -10.04 -12.30 -19.70
N SER A 76 -10.22 -12.46 -21.01
CA SER A 76 -9.30 -13.24 -21.84
C SER A 76 -7.94 -12.52 -21.94
N PRO A 77 -6.84 -13.11 -21.41
CA PRO A 77 -5.53 -12.48 -21.48
C PRO A 77 -4.99 -12.42 -22.92
N GLU A 78 -5.34 -13.39 -23.77
CA GLU A 78 -4.86 -13.49 -25.15
C GLU A 78 -5.44 -12.39 -26.05
N THR A 79 -6.64 -11.90 -25.72
CA THR A 79 -7.38 -10.93 -26.54
C THR A 79 -7.17 -9.50 -26.06
N TYR A 80 -7.06 -9.28 -24.75
CA TYR A 80 -7.14 -7.93 -24.17
C TYR A 80 -5.92 -7.51 -23.34
N LEU A 81 -4.98 -8.42 -23.07
CA LEU A 81 -3.80 -8.14 -22.25
C LEU A 81 -2.51 -8.51 -22.98
N ILE A 82 -1.42 -7.84 -22.58
CA ILE A 82 -0.09 -8.11 -23.16
C ILE A 82 0.48 -9.43 -22.64
N SER A 83 0.08 -9.87 -21.44
CA SER A 83 0.50 -11.17 -20.89
C SER A 83 -0.43 -11.67 -19.79
N ASN A 84 -0.44 -12.99 -19.56
CA ASN A 84 -1.15 -13.59 -18.44
C ASN A 84 -0.62 -13.09 -17.07
N HIS A 85 0.67 -12.81 -16.97
CA HIS A 85 1.27 -12.26 -15.75
C HIS A 85 0.67 -10.90 -15.35
N LEU A 86 0.30 -10.06 -16.32
CA LEU A 86 -0.40 -8.80 -16.03
C LEU A 86 -1.80 -9.04 -15.47
N LYS A 87 -2.50 -10.07 -15.95
CA LYS A 87 -3.81 -10.45 -15.41
C LYS A 87 -3.71 -10.82 -13.93
N GLU A 88 -2.73 -11.66 -13.58
CA GLU A 88 -2.46 -12.05 -12.19
C GLU A 88 -2.19 -10.83 -11.29
N LYS A 89 -1.39 -9.87 -11.79
CA LYS A 89 -1.12 -8.60 -11.07
C LYS A 89 -2.34 -7.70 -10.91
N LEU A 90 -3.29 -7.73 -11.85
CA LEU A 90 -4.54 -6.95 -11.75
C LEU A 90 -5.54 -7.59 -10.79
N ILE A 91 -5.55 -8.92 -10.72
CA ILE A 91 -6.42 -9.69 -9.81
C ILE A 91 -5.92 -9.58 -8.37
N ASN A 92 -4.62 -9.75 -8.15
CA ASN A 92 -4.02 -9.72 -6.82
C ASN A 92 -2.90 -8.66 -6.73
N PRO A 93 -3.25 -7.36 -6.85
CA PRO A 93 -2.27 -6.29 -6.74
C PRO A 93 -1.66 -6.25 -5.33
N PRO A 94 -0.33 -6.16 -5.20
CA PRO A 94 0.32 -5.92 -3.92
C PRO A 94 0.17 -4.45 -3.49
N ILE A 95 0.39 -4.18 -2.20
CA ILE A 95 0.48 -2.83 -1.66
C ILE A 95 1.69 -2.14 -2.26
N ALA A 96 1.57 -0.89 -2.68
CA ALA A 96 2.72 -0.17 -3.23
C ALA A 96 3.83 -0.01 -2.17
N ALA A 97 5.10 -0.10 -2.60
CA ALA A 97 6.26 -0.16 -1.71
C ALA A 97 6.28 0.98 -0.65
N GLN A 98 5.90 2.19 -1.05
CA GLN A 98 5.86 3.39 -0.19
C GLN A 98 4.76 3.38 0.89
N PHE A 99 3.83 2.43 0.79
CA PHE A 99 2.72 2.24 1.71
C PHE A 99 2.80 0.93 2.49
N GLY A 100 3.86 0.15 2.29
CA GLY A 100 4.13 -1.02 3.11
C GLY A 100 4.26 -0.63 4.58
N LEU A 101 3.65 -1.42 5.45
CA LEU A 101 3.80 -1.30 6.90
C LEU A 101 4.64 -2.45 7.41
N ASP A 102 5.61 -2.16 8.28
CA ASP A 102 6.49 -3.18 8.87
C ASP A 102 5.71 -4.31 9.56
N ASN A 103 4.49 -4.03 10.04
CA ASN A 103 3.58 -5.07 10.52
C ASN A 103 2.18 -4.88 9.91
N GLN A 104 2.05 -5.29 8.65
CA GLN A 104 0.80 -5.36 7.92
C GLN A 104 -0.24 -6.21 8.67
N ILE A 105 -1.46 -5.70 8.81
CA ILE A 105 -2.57 -6.39 9.52
C ILE A 105 -3.30 -7.37 8.60
N ILE A 106 -3.32 -7.07 7.30
CA ILE A 106 -3.96 -7.88 6.28
C ILE A 106 -2.87 -8.65 5.52
N PRO A 107 -3.08 -9.93 5.17
CA PRO A 107 -2.11 -10.75 4.43
C PRO A 107 -2.02 -10.37 2.93
N ILE A 108 -1.83 -9.09 2.62
CA ILE A 108 -1.55 -8.60 1.26
C ILE A 108 -0.06 -8.27 1.19
N GLY A 109 0.62 -8.83 0.18
CA GLY A 109 2.05 -8.61 -0.03
C GLY A 109 2.36 -7.15 -0.37
N VAL A 110 3.56 -6.69 -0.03
CA VAL A 110 4.07 -5.37 -0.44
C VAL A 110 4.91 -5.55 -1.70
N ALA A 111 4.70 -4.67 -2.68
CA ALA A 111 5.47 -4.63 -3.91
C ALA A 111 6.93 -4.29 -3.61
N SER A 112 7.84 -4.86 -4.38
CA SER A 112 9.21 -4.34 -4.40
C SER A 112 9.20 -2.90 -4.93
N PRO A 113 9.99 -1.99 -4.34
CA PRO A 113 10.13 -0.65 -4.89
C PRO A 113 10.65 -0.73 -6.33
N PRO A 114 10.12 0.08 -7.25
CA PRO A 114 10.64 0.14 -8.61
C PRO A 114 12.09 0.62 -8.57
N PHE A 115 12.97 -0.07 -9.29
CA PHE A 115 14.30 0.42 -9.60
C PHE A 115 14.18 1.38 -10.78
N TYR A 116 14.61 2.62 -10.58
CA TYR A 116 14.70 3.61 -11.64
C TYR A 116 16.15 3.79 -12.02
N ASP A 117 16.45 3.63 -13.31
CA ASP A 117 17.77 3.95 -13.85
C ASP A 117 17.65 5.17 -14.75
N CYS A 118 18.63 6.08 -14.66
CA CYS A 118 18.87 7.06 -15.70
C CYS A 118 19.72 6.40 -16.77
N HIS A 119 19.12 6.23 -17.96
CA HIS A 119 19.80 5.73 -19.13
C HIS A 119 20.23 6.92 -19.99
N SER A 120 21.50 6.98 -20.36
CA SER A 120 22.00 7.96 -21.32
C SER A 120 22.70 7.31 -22.50
N TYR A 121 22.38 7.78 -23.70
CA TYR A 121 22.89 7.26 -24.97
C TYR A 121 22.96 8.36 -26.03
N ILE A 122 23.73 8.12 -27.09
CA ILE A 122 23.83 9.02 -28.24
C ILE A 122 22.99 8.44 -29.39
N LEU A 123 21.95 9.18 -29.80
CA LEU A 123 21.12 8.83 -30.95
C LEU A 123 21.33 9.87 -32.05
N LYS A 124 21.84 9.45 -33.22
CA LYS A 124 22.10 10.35 -34.37
C LYS A 124 22.93 11.60 -33.99
N GLY A 125 23.93 11.43 -33.12
CA GLY A 125 24.80 12.53 -32.67
C GLY A 125 24.22 13.42 -31.56
N GLN A 126 22.99 13.15 -31.08
CA GLN A 126 22.39 13.86 -29.96
C GLN A 126 22.48 13.04 -28.67
N TYR A 127 22.96 13.67 -27.59
CA TYR A 127 22.95 13.09 -26.26
C TYR A 127 21.53 13.09 -25.68
N THR A 128 21.02 11.91 -25.38
CA THR A 128 19.69 11.72 -24.81
C THR A 128 19.79 11.10 -23.41
N ARG A 129 18.93 11.54 -22.50
CA ARG A 129 18.73 10.95 -21.18
C ARG A 129 17.27 10.55 -21.01
N ALA A 130 17.03 9.34 -20.53
CA ALA A 130 15.70 8.84 -20.22
C ALA A 130 15.67 8.19 -18.84
N LEU A 131 14.54 8.35 -18.14
CA LEU A 131 14.25 7.60 -16.93
C LEU A 131 13.61 6.26 -17.32
N THR A 132 14.15 5.14 -16.85
CA THR A 132 13.59 3.81 -17.16
C THR A 132 13.32 3.04 -15.86
N ALA A 133 12.13 2.44 -15.75
CA ALA A 133 11.65 1.75 -14.55
C ALA A 133 11.77 0.21 -14.62
N MET A 134 12.53 -0.30 -15.60
CA MET A 134 12.75 -1.72 -15.82
C MET A 134 14.15 -1.92 -16.38
N HIS A 135 14.81 -3.01 -15.98
CA HIS A 135 16.03 -3.49 -16.60
C HIS A 135 15.70 -4.07 -17.99
N MET A 136 15.31 -3.19 -18.93
CA MET A 136 15.17 -3.49 -20.35
C MET A 136 16.58 -3.72 -20.90
N ARG A 137 17.08 -4.96 -20.83
CA ARG A 137 18.26 -5.40 -21.58
C ARG A 137 17.92 -5.52 -23.06
N ASN A 138 17.61 -4.41 -23.71
CA ASN A 138 17.66 -4.34 -25.18
C ASN A 138 18.97 -3.64 -25.55
N LEU A 139 20.02 -4.46 -25.62
CA LEU A 139 21.35 -4.13 -26.14
C LEU A 139 21.22 -3.53 -27.54
N SER A 140 21.61 -2.26 -27.75
CA SER A 140 21.81 -1.79 -29.13
C SER A 140 22.81 -0.65 -29.34
N TYR A 141 23.40 -0.01 -28.32
CA TYR A 141 24.40 1.06 -28.59
C TYR A 141 25.70 0.94 -27.77
N PRO A 142 26.87 1.23 -28.39
CA PRO A 142 28.18 1.04 -27.76
C PRO A 142 28.55 2.07 -26.67
N ASP A 143 27.80 3.16 -26.49
CA ASP A 143 28.06 4.22 -25.50
C ASP A 143 26.92 4.40 -24.48
N GLU A 144 26.20 3.31 -24.18
CA GLU A 144 25.14 3.32 -23.17
C GLU A 144 25.72 3.40 -21.75
N ARG A 145 25.15 4.27 -20.93
CA ARG A 145 25.43 4.34 -19.49
C ARG A 145 24.15 4.27 -18.68
N TYR A 146 24.19 3.48 -17.61
CA TYR A 146 23.11 3.32 -16.65
C TYR A 146 23.58 3.84 -15.29
N VAL A 147 22.79 4.75 -14.71
CA VAL A 147 23.02 5.25 -13.36
C VAL A 147 21.79 4.92 -12.53
N LEU A 148 21.96 4.08 -11.51
CA LEU A 148 20.91 3.73 -10.57
C LEU A 148 20.48 4.96 -9.78
N LEU A 149 19.18 5.26 -9.79
CA LEU A 149 18.59 6.33 -9.00
C LEU A 149 18.05 5.74 -7.70
N ASN A 150 18.63 6.18 -6.59
CA ASN A 150 18.08 5.89 -5.28
C ASN A 150 16.88 6.79 -5.03
N LEU A 151 15.68 6.22 -5.04
CA LEU A 151 14.47 6.95 -4.69
C LEU A 151 14.52 7.27 -3.20
N VAL A 152 14.63 8.56 -2.86
CA VAL A 152 14.56 9.01 -1.48
C VAL A 152 13.11 8.93 -1.02
N ASP A 153 12.81 8.09 -0.03
CA ASP A 153 11.49 8.06 0.58
C ASP A 153 11.22 9.41 1.28
N PRO A 154 10.17 10.15 0.89
CA PRO A 154 9.80 11.40 1.54
C PRO A 154 9.57 11.24 3.06
N LYS A 155 9.14 10.06 3.52
CA LYS A 155 8.91 9.77 4.94
C LYS A 155 10.20 9.55 5.72
N LEU A 156 11.27 9.07 5.09
CA LEU A 156 12.55 8.79 5.77
C LEU A 156 13.46 10.03 5.89
N SER A 157 13.27 11.06 5.07
CA SER A 157 14.15 12.23 5.06
C SER A 157 13.93 13.24 6.18
N ALA A 158 12.91 13.06 7.03
CA ALA A 158 12.58 14.00 8.11
C ALA A 158 12.69 13.33 9.50
N SER A 159 13.87 12.81 9.82
CA SER A 159 14.27 12.70 11.23
C SER A 159 14.33 14.12 11.81
N ASN A 160 13.58 14.35 12.89
CA ASN A 160 13.57 15.55 13.74
C ASN A 160 12.70 16.74 13.28
N THR A 161 11.40 16.55 13.05
CA THR A 161 10.44 17.55 13.55
C THR A 161 9.08 16.92 13.82
N ILE A 162 8.70 16.88 15.11
CA ILE A 162 7.35 16.54 15.57
C ILE A 162 6.35 17.48 14.89
N LYS A 163 5.62 16.98 13.88
CA LYS A 163 4.43 17.67 13.37
C LYS A 163 3.22 17.13 14.13
N SER A 164 2.91 17.82 15.22
CA SER A 164 1.63 17.75 15.92
C SER A 164 0.50 18.02 14.92
N TRP A 165 -0.19 16.98 14.48
CA TRP A 165 -1.43 17.12 13.73
C TRP A 165 -2.57 17.41 14.71
N ARG A 166 -2.93 18.68 14.85
CA ARG A 166 -4.04 19.13 15.70
C ARG A 166 -5.33 19.05 14.88
N ILE A 167 -6.03 17.90 14.93
CA ILE A 167 -7.38 17.80 14.36
C ILE A 167 -8.32 18.65 15.22
N ARG A 168 -8.86 19.75 14.66
CA ARG A 168 -9.93 20.51 15.32
C ARG A 168 -11.18 19.65 15.35
N LYS A 169 -11.74 19.44 16.55
CA LYS A 169 -13.04 18.79 16.76
C LYS A 169 -14.08 19.42 15.84
N ARG A 170 -14.62 18.65 14.89
CA ARG A 170 -15.95 18.92 14.33
C ARG A 170 -16.89 17.88 14.93
N THR A 171 -17.86 18.36 15.70
CA THR A 171 -18.97 17.57 16.21
C THR A 171 -19.77 17.08 15.01
N ILE A 172 -19.83 15.76 14.82
CA ILE A 172 -20.78 15.13 13.89
C ILE A 172 -21.98 14.73 14.75
N SER A 173 -23.08 15.47 14.63
CA SER A 173 -24.37 15.09 15.22
C SER A 173 -25.10 14.21 14.21
N ILE A 174 -25.26 12.94 14.55
CA ILE A 174 -26.19 12.03 13.88
C ILE A 174 -27.49 12.06 14.69
N HIS A 175 -28.52 12.75 14.17
CA HIS A 175 -29.89 12.63 14.67
C HIS A 175 -30.49 11.35 14.08
N GLY A 176 -30.85 10.40 14.93
CA GLY A 176 -31.78 9.33 14.58
C GLY A 176 -33.18 9.79 14.96
N ASP A 177 -34.01 10.07 13.96
CA ASP A 177 -35.45 10.17 14.18
C ASP A 177 -36.00 8.76 14.45
N SER A 178 -36.82 8.68 15.50
CA SER A 178 -37.46 7.45 16.01
C SER A 178 -38.62 6.98 15.14
#